data_AF-A0A7L4N2S1-F1
#
_entry.id   AF-A0A7L4N2S1-F1
#
_cell.length_a   1.000
_cell.length_b   1.000
_cell.length_c   1.000
_cell.angle_alpha   90.00
_cell.angle_beta   90.00
_cell.angle_gamma   90.00
#
_symmetry.space_group_name_H-M   'P 1'
#
loop_
_entity.id
_entity.type
_entity.pdbx_description
1 polymer ?
#
loop_
_entity_poly.entity_id
_entity_poly.type
_entity_poly.pdbx_seq_one_letter_code
_entity_poly.pdbx_strand_id
1 'polypeptide(L)'
;TLLDQECLKPVSSSSQLEDSGCDVSNDYAFDSLGTASDFHQFEQNVNTSKRWLERVLPLNLCSASKEESLTAAVQFLQHLLEIKKLSEGGILQADFTELEKDSFTTYNSVSQLLDGLTVFYNSPKFPVSNFLTEAVCVLISLITDTKLSNHILKKCFRKLEEFKKKLIQIILRNSNVNRFQALHAVSHTLVLLGRNDILRNSLISLLLSEIRQFAEQLLQAHQIQAIYDITQYENIFPLCMILEQLLQNGTEASNVSSLDYDGEEKVKFLKNLDQIILYLSDEFPLFSLYLWRASVLLNSSQIQ
;
A
#
# COMPACT_ATOMS: atom_id res chain seq x y z
N THR A 1 50.79 -36.94 -65.39
CA THR A 1 49.40 -37.16 -64.92
C THR A 1 49.04 -35.95 -64.09
N LEU A 2 48.29 -34.96 -64.61
CA LEU A 2 46.87 -35.03 -65.06
C LEU A 2 46.01 -35.66 -63.95
N LEU A 3 45.00 -35.01 -63.38
CA LEU A 3 44.20 -33.81 -63.76
C LEU A 3 44.26 -32.73 -62.64
N ASP A 4 44.07 -31.42 -62.86
CA ASP A 4 42.95 -30.66 -63.47
C ASP A 4 41.59 -30.86 -62.74
N GLN A 5 40.68 -29.88 -62.56
CA GLN A 5 40.73 -28.40 -62.66
C GLN A 5 39.38 -27.84 -62.15
N GLU A 6 39.38 -26.89 -61.20
CA GLU A 6 38.28 -25.95 -60.85
C GLU A 6 36.87 -26.59 -60.55
N CYS A 7 35.74 -25.92 -60.28
CA CYS A 7 35.39 -24.49 -60.21
C CYS A 7 34.15 -24.24 -59.28
N LEU A 8 33.92 -22.96 -58.91
CA LEU A 8 32.66 -22.33 -58.43
C LEU A 8 32.04 -22.72 -57.05
N LYS A 9 32.10 -21.75 -56.12
CA LYS A 9 30.92 -21.32 -55.32
C LYS A 9 30.20 -20.21 -56.12
N PRO A 10 28.88 -19.99 -55.99
CA PRO A 10 28.41 -19.02 -54.98
C PRO A 10 27.00 -19.23 -54.38
N VAL A 11 26.73 -18.39 -53.38
CA VAL A 11 25.47 -18.00 -52.71
C VAL A 11 24.20 -18.01 -53.58
N SER A 12 23.07 -18.52 -53.04
CA SER A 12 21.80 -17.76 -52.92
C SER A 12 20.73 -18.50 -52.10
N SER A 13 19.86 -17.72 -51.45
CA SER A 13 18.80 -18.15 -50.53
C SER A 13 17.41 -18.19 -51.20
N SER A 14 16.67 -19.29 -50.97
CA SER A 14 15.22 -19.53 -51.20
C SER A 14 14.87 -20.95 -50.70
N SER A 15 13.63 -21.37 -50.41
CA SER A 15 12.30 -20.70 -50.26
C SER A 15 11.28 -21.72 -49.68
N GLN A 16 10.06 -21.27 -49.34
CA GLN A 16 8.89 -22.08 -48.90
C GLN A 16 9.02 -22.64 -47.46
N LEU A 17 8.21 -22.29 -46.45
CA LEU A 17 6.77 -21.94 -46.32
C LEU A 17 5.79 -23.12 -46.46
N GLU A 18 5.50 -23.75 -45.32
CA GLU A 18 4.22 -24.35 -44.90
C GLU A 18 4.06 -23.89 -43.43
N ASP A 19 3.36 -22.80 -43.14
CA ASP A 19 1.89 -22.64 -43.10
C ASP A 19 1.17 -23.63 -42.16
N SER A 20 0.71 -23.07 -41.04
CA SER A 20 -0.33 -23.64 -40.18
C SER A 20 -0.95 -22.51 -39.36
N GLY A 21 -1.72 -21.67 -40.04
CA GLY A 21 -2.57 -20.67 -39.40
C GLY A 21 -3.76 -21.33 -38.70
N CYS A 22 -3.87 -21.17 -37.38
CA CYS A 22 -5.11 -21.45 -36.67
C CYS A 22 -6.03 -20.22 -36.70
N ASP A 23 -6.68 -20.01 -37.85
CA ASP A 23 -7.87 -19.18 -37.91
C ASP A 23 -9.00 -19.85 -37.13
N VAL A 24 -9.64 -19.11 -36.22
CA VAL A 24 -10.92 -19.48 -35.61
C VAL A 24 -11.91 -18.33 -35.82
N SER A 25 -12.16 -18.03 -37.08
CA SER A 25 -13.39 -17.38 -37.50
C SER A 25 -14.54 -18.39 -37.36
N ASN A 26 -15.50 -18.12 -36.46
CA ASN A 26 -16.82 -18.73 -36.55
C ASN A 26 -17.87 -17.63 -36.41
N ASP A 27 -18.41 -17.24 -37.56
CA ASP A 27 -19.62 -16.44 -37.65
C ASP A 27 -20.78 -17.17 -36.96
N TYR A 28 -21.37 -16.54 -35.95
CA TYR A 28 -22.75 -16.81 -35.61
C TYR A 28 -23.58 -15.66 -36.17
N ALA A 29 -23.97 -15.83 -37.43
CA ALA A 29 -24.90 -14.94 -38.11
C ALA A 29 -26.21 -14.84 -37.32
N PHE A 30 -26.65 -13.62 -37.11
CA PHE A 30 -28.00 -13.31 -36.66
C PHE A 30 -29.01 -13.82 -37.70
N ASP A 31 -30.05 -14.51 -37.26
CA ASP A 31 -31.28 -14.61 -38.04
C ASP A 31 -32.47 -14.17 -37.17
N SER A 32 -33.42 -13.46 -37.77
CA SER A 32 -34.23 -12.46 -37.07
C SER A 32 -35.69 -12.83 -36.94
N LEU A 33 -36.20 -12.79 -35.71
CA LEU A 33 -37.62 -12.66 -35.31
C LEU A 33 -37.62 -12.32 -33.80
N GLY A 34 -38.14 -11.21 -33.30
CA GLY A 34 -39.03 -10.20 -33.87
C GLY A 34 -40.06 -9.81 -32.80
N THR A 35 -40.39 -8.51 -32.69
CA THR A 35 -41.26 -7.89 -31.65
C THR A 35 -40.69 -7.83 -30.23
N ALA A 36 -40.99 -6.83 -29.39
CA ALA A 36 -41.36 -5.41 -29.55
C ALA A 36 -41.40 -4.76 -28.13
N SER A 37 -41.35 -3.42 -28.04
CA SER A 37 -41.62 -2.61 -26.82
C SER A 37 -40.67 -2.78 -25.62
N ASP A 38 -40.27 -1.73 -24.88
CA ASP A 38 -40.37 -0.28 -25.13
C ASP A 38 -39.21 0.44 -24.41
N PHE A 39 -38.52 1.33 -25.12
CA PHE A 39 -37.65 2.35 -24.51
C PHE A 39 -38.42 3.67 -24.47
N HIS A 40 -38.88 4.09 -23.29
CA HIS A 40 -39.34 5.46 -23.10
C HIS A 40 -38.74 6.13 -21.85
N GLN A 41 -37.87 7.10 -22.17
CA GLN A 41 -37.73 8.40 -21.51
C GLN A 41 -37.20 8.48 -20.07
N PHE A 42 -35.98 9.01 -20.00
CA PHE A 42 -35.56 9.95 -18.96
C PHE A 42 -36.63 11.03 -18.73
N GLU A 43 -37.08 11.19 -17.48
CA GLU A 43 -37.47 12.49 -16.94
C GLU A 43 -36.99 12.63 -15.49
N GLN A 44 -36.58 13.85 -15.12
CA GLN A 44 -35.99 14.16 -13.82
C GLN A 44 -37.10 14.47 -12.79
N ASN A 45 -37.05 13.88 -11.59
CA ASN A 45 -37.14 14.70 -10.37
C ASN A 45 -36.76 14.00 -9.04
N VAL A 46 -35.96 14.70 -8.25
CA VAL A 46 -35.92 14.81 -6.78
C VAL A 46 -36.55 13.69 -5.93
N ASN A 47 -35.69 12.87 -5.28
CA ASN A 47 -35.67 12.69 -3.81
C ASN A 47 -34.60 11.66 -3.34
N THR A 48 -33.32 12.05 -3.35
CA THR A 48 -32.22 11.25 -2.78
C THR A 48 -32.15 11.36 -1.25
N SER A 49 -32.98 10.59 -0.54
CA SER A 49 -32.92 10.52 0.94
C SER A 49 -33.33 9.16 1.54
N LYS A 50 -34.21 8.38 0.92
CA LYS A 50 -34.94 7.27 1.61
C LYS A 50 -34.50 5.82 1.28
N ARG A 51 -33.31 5.57 0.74
CA ARG A 51 -32.88 4.20 0.32
C ARG A 51 -31.81 3.52 1.20
N TRP A 52 -31.53 4.05 2.39
CA TRP A 52 -30.37 3.62 3.20
C TRP A 52 -30.66 2.65 4.36
N LEU A 53 -31.92 2.31 4.66
CA LEU A 53 -32.28 1.54 5.87
C LEU A 53 -32.64 0.06 5.66
N GLU A 54 -32.51 -0.48 4.45
CA GLU A 54 -32.76 -1.91 4.19
C GLU A 54 -31.60 -2.59 3.46
N ARG A 55 -30.67 -3.15 4.25
CA ARG A 55 -29.92 -4.34 3.83
C ARG A 55 -29.62 -5.24 5.04
N VAL A 56 -30.54 -6.17 5.29
CA VAL A 56 -30.44 -7.19 6.35
C VAL A 56 -29.31 -8.18 6.03
N LEU A 57 -28.56 -8.58 7.06
CA LEU A 57 -27.48 -9.59 6.96
C LEU A 57 -28.00 -10.98 6.59
N PRO A 58 -27.26 -11.74 5.75
CA PRO A 58 -27.13 -13.17 5.90
C PRO A 58 -25.87 -13.51 6.72
N LEU A 59 -26.07 -14.15 7.88
CA LEU A 59 -25.03 -14.59 8.81
C LEU A 59 -24.26 -15.82 8.28
N ASN A 60 -22.94 -15.87 8.52
CA ASN A 60 -22.17 -17.12 8.45
C ASN A 60 -21.21 -17.24 9.65
N LEU A 61 -21.67 -17.94 10.70
CA LEU A 61 -20.97 -18.07 11.97
C LEU A 61 -19.81 -19.08 11.86
N CYS A 62 -18.59 -18.59 11.65
CA CYS A 62 -17.37 -19.25 12.13
C CYS A 62 -16.14 -18.31 12.11
N SER A 63 -16.03 -17.40 11.14
CA SER A 63 -15.04 -16.31 11.10
C SER A 63 -15.57 -14.99 11.68
N ALA A 64 -16.89 -14.90 11.85
CA ALA A 64 -17.64 -13.67 12.04
C ALA A 64 -17.15 -12.81 13.23
N SER A 65 -16.87 -13.40 14.39
CA SER A 65 -16.64 -12.63 15.63
C SER A 65 -15.49 -11.62 15.59
N LYS A 66 -14.47 -11.81 14.74
CA LYS A 66 -13.39 -10.82 14.55
C LYS A 66 -13.75 -9.76 13.51
N GLU A 67 -14.38 -10.17 12.42
CA GLU A 67 -14.78 -9.31 11.30
C GLU A 67 -15.97 -8.40 11.67
N GLU A 68 -16.95 -8.92 12.43
CA GLU A 68 -18.01 -8.16 13.08
C GLU A 68 -17.44 -7.11 14.03
N SER A 69 -16.42 -7.48 14.82
CA SER A 69 -15.78 -6.57 15.77
C SER A 69 -15.00 -5.44 15.08
N LEU A 70 -14.38 -5.75 13.93
CA LEU A 70 -13.71 -4.78 13.06
C LEU A 70 -14.72 -3.86 12.37
N THR A 71 -15.83 -4.42 11.88
CA THR A 71 -16.94 -3.70 11.25
C THR A 71 -17.62 -2.74 12.21
N ALA A 72 -17.90 -3.17 13.45
CA ALA A 72 -18.45 -2.32 14.49
C ALA A 72 -17.52 -1.15 14.84
N ALA A 73 -16.20 -1.38 14.91
CA ALA A 73 -15.23 -0.32 15.15
C ALA A 73 -15.14 0.69 14.00
N VAL A 74 -15.19 0.22 12.74
CA VAL A 74 -15.23 1.10 11.54
C VAL A 74 -16.51 1.93 11.54
N GLN A 75 -17.67 1.29 11.70
CA GLN A 75 -18.97 1.97 11.72
C GLN A 75 -19.07 3.00 12.84
N PHE A 76 -18.60 2.69 14.06
CA PHE A 76 -18.58 3.65 15.17
C PHE A 76 -17.77 4.91 14.82
N LEU A 77 -16.58 4.74 14.26
CA LEU A 77 -15.71 5.86 13.89
C LEU A 77 -16.25 6.65 12.67
N GLN A 78 -16.92 5.98 11.72
CA GLN A 78 -17.62 6.64 10.61
C GLN A 78 -18.75 7.54 11.11
N HIS A 79 -19.69 6.99 11.89
CA HIS A 79 -20.81 7.77 12.43
C HIS A 79 -20.32 8.92 13.32
N LEU A 80 -19.25 8.72 14.09
CA LEU A 80 -18.63 9.78 14.89
C LEU A 80 -18.12 10.94 14.01
N LEU A 81 -17.43 10.63 12.90
CA LEU A 81 -16.95 11.64 11.95
C LEU A 81 -18.10 12.36 11.22
N GLU A 82 -19.20 11.66 10.93
CA GLU A 82 -20.38 12.25 10.30
C GLU A 82 -21.14 13.20 11.25
N ILE A 83 -21.39 12.77 12.49
CA ILE A 83 -22.04 13.59 13.52
C ILE A 83 -21.23 14.87 13.78
N LYS A 84 -19.88 14.77 13.80
CA LYS A 84 -18.99 15.94 13.83
C LYS A 84 -19.19 16.87 12.64
N LYS A 85 -19.12 16.37 11.40
CA LYS A 85 -19.32 17.19 10.18
C LYS A 85 -20.67 17.91 10.17
N LEU A 86 -21.73 17.23 10.59
CA LEU A 86 -23.07 17.82 10.70
C LEU A 86 -23.14 18.90 11.79
N SER A 87 -22.42 18.72 12.90
CA SER A 87 -22.35 19.74 13.95
C SER A 87 -21.54 20.97 13.53
N GLU A 88 -20.41 20.76 12.85
CA GLU A 88 -19.60 21.85 12.29
C GLU A 88 -20.34 22.64 11.19
N GLY A 89 -21.19 21.97 10.41
CA GLY A 89 -22.10 22.62 9.45
C GLY A 89 -23.26 23.38 10.10
N GLY A 90 -23.35 23.43 11.43
CA GLY A 90 -24.44 24.09 12.16
C GLY A 90 -25.79 23.37 12.11
N ILE A 91 -25.82 22.14 11.58
CA ILE A 91 -27.04 21.32 11.45
C ILE A 91 -27.40 20.66 12.78
N LEU A 92 -26.40 20.30 13.58
CA LEU A 92 -26.56 19.69 14.90
C LEU A 92 -25.84 20.53 15.98
N GLN A 93 -26.51 20.83 17.09
CA GLN A 93 -25.87 21.42 18.26
C GLN A 93 -25.38 20.30 19.20
N ALA A 94 -24.27 19.65 18.83
CA ALA A 94 -23.65 18.58 19.62
C ALA A 94 -22.48 19.14 20.45
N ASP A 95 -22.57 19.04 21.78
CA ASP A 95 -21.46 19.36 22.67
C ASP A 95 -20.53 18.14 22.79
N PHE A 96 -19.36 18.21 22.16
CA PHE A 96 -18.37 17.14 22.20
C PHE A 96 -17.53 17.11 23.49
N THR A 97 -17.67 18.08 24.40
CA THR A 97 -16.85 18.12 25.64
C THR A 97 -17.11 16.95 26.58
N GLU A 98 -18.24 16.24 26.48
CA GLU A 98 -18.49 14.98 27.19
C GLU A 98 -17.81 13.79 26.51
N LEU A 99 -17.78 13.74 25.18
CA LEU A 99 -17.04 12.71 24.42
C LEU A 99 -15.53 12.84 24.67
N GLU A 100 -15.01 14.04 24.86
CA GLU A 100 -13.61 14.26 25.25
C GLU A 100 -13.29 13.74 26.66
N LYS A 101 -14.28 13.74 27.57
CA LYS A 101 -14.15 13.13 28.90
C LYS A 101 -14.18 11.60 28.79
N ASP A 102 -15.12 11.01 28.05
CA ASP A 102 -15.11 9.57 27.70
C ASP A 102 -14.19 9.23 26.51
N SER A 103 -12.98 9.78 26.57
CA SER A 103 -11.86 9.48 25.66
C SER A 103 -11.51 7.99 25.51
N PHE A 104 -12.01 7.14 26.42
CA PHE A 104 -11.76 5.70 26.45
C PHE A 104 -12.45 4.97 25.30
N THR A 105 -13.73 5.26 25.05
CA THR A 105 -14.52 4.58 24.01
C THR A 105 -13.92 4.81 22.62
N THR A 106 -13.62 6.05 22.24
CA THR A 106 -12.97 6.38 20.96
C THR A 106 -11.60 5.72 20.81
N TYR A 107 -10.75 5.75 21.85
CA TYR A 107 -9.45 5.09 21.82
C TYR A 107 -9.56 3.57 21.66
N ASN A 108 -10.53 2.93 22.34
CA ASN A 108 -10.73 1.49 22.26
C ASN A 108 -11.17 1.07 20.85
N SER A 109 -12.11 1.79 20.22
CA SER A 109 -12.50 1.52 18.83
C SER A 109 -11.32 1.65 17.87
N VAL A 110 -10.46 2.66 18.04
CA VAL A 110 -9.22 2.80 17.24
C VAL A 110 -8.25 1.64 17.50
N SER A 111 -8.01 1.26 18.75
CA SER A 111 -7.14 0.12 19.07
C SER A 111 -7.66 -1.19 18.50
N GLN A 112 -8.97 -1.45 18.63
CA GLN A 112 -9.64 -2.63 18.11
C GLN A 112 -9.57 -2.71 16.58
N LEU A 113 -9.75 -1.57 15.91
CA LEU A 113 -9.57 -1.44 14.46
C LEU A 113 -8.12 -1.76 14.04
N LEU A 114 -7.13 -1.14 14.69
CA LEU A 114 -5.70 -1.40 14.39
C LEU A 114 -5.27 -2.85 14.68
N ASP A 115 -5.74 -3.44 15.78
CA ASP A 115 -5.45 -4.84 16.12
C ASP A 115 -6.20 -5.81 15.19
N GLY A 116 -7.44 -5.49 14.78
CA GLY A 116 -8.20 -6.26 13.79
C GLY A 116 -7.55 -6.27 12.41
N LEU A 117 -7.12 -5.11 11.91
CA LEU A 117 -6.32 -4.99 10.69
C LEU A 117 -5.00 -5.77 10.80
N THR A 118 -4.32 -5.70 11.94
CA THR A 118 -3.10 -6.47 12.20
C THR A 118 -3.37 -7.98 12.05
N VAL A 119 -4.44 -8.48 12.66
CA VAL A 119 -4.80 -9.92 12.58
C VAL A 119 -5.16 -10.33 11.16
N PHE A 120 -5.87 -9.48 10.41
CA PHE A 120 -6.18 -9.74 9.00
C PHE A 120 -4.91 -9.85 8.15
N TYR A 121 -4.00 -8.87 8.24
CA TYR A 121 -2.77 -8.86 7.44
C TYR A 121 -1.77 -9.98 7.80
N ASN A 122 -1.82 -10.53 9.02
CA ASN A 122 -1.07 -11.73 9.39
C ASN A 122 -1.66 -13.03 8.81
N SER A 123 -2.95 -13.08 8.46
CA SER A 123 -3.60 -14.26 7.88
C SER A 123 -4.44 -13.90 6.65
N PRO A 124 -3.80 -13.46 5.55
CA PRO A 124 -4.47 -13.01 4.34
C PRO A 124 -5.02 -14.21 3.56
N LYS A 125 -6.22 -14.65 3.95
CA LYS A 125 -6.97 -15.73 3.26
C LYS A 125 -7.64 -15.25 1.98
N PHE A 126 -7.81 -13.94 1.82
CA PHE A 126 -8.55 -13.31 0.73
C PHE A 126 -7.84 -12.03 0.26
N PRO A 127 -8.06 -11.60 -1.00
CA PRO A 127 -7.54 -10.32 -1.50
C PRO A 127 -8.09 -9.13 -0.70
N VAL A 128 -7.45 -7.96 -0.85
CA VAL A 128 -7.88 -6.71 -0.20
C VAL A 128 -9.35 -6.43 -0.54
N SER A 129 -10.22 -6.49 0.45
CA SER A 129 -11.60 -6.05 0.30
C SER A 129 -11.66 -4.53 0.34
N ASN A 130 -12.63 -3.94 -0.37
CA ASN A 130 -12.88 -2.48 -0.33
C ASN A 130 -13.05 -1.97 1.11
N PHE A 131 -13.63 -2.80 1.98
CA PHE A 131 -13.80 -2.56 3.41
C PHE A 131 -12.47 -2.29 4.15
N LEU A 132 -11.36 -2.96 3.81
CA LEU A 132 -10.07 -2.69 4.47
C LEU A 132 -9.51 -1.32 4.08
N THR A 133 -9.65 -0.95 2.81
CA THR A 133 -9.28 0.39 2.32
C THR A 133 -10.14 1.45 2.99
N GLU A 134 -11.46 1.23 3.08
CA GLU A 134 -12.40 2.09 3.79
C GLU A 134 -12.03 2.25 5.27
N ALA A 135 -11.74 1.16 5.97
CA ALA A 135 -11.30 1.15 7.37
C ALA A 135 -10.02 1.97 7.59
N VAL A 136 -9.06 1.92 6.66
CA VAL A 136 -7.84 2.74 6.68
C VAL A 136 -8.15 4.21 6.38
N CYS A 137 -9.04 4.51 5.43
CA CYS A 137 -9.50 5.87 5.15
C CYS A 137 -10.22 6.52 6.35
N VAL A 138 -10.98 5.74 7.12
CA VAL A 138 -11.63 6.19 8.36
C VAL A 138 -10.60 6.53 9.44
N LEU A 139 -9.56 5.69 9.61
CA LEU A 139 -8.43 6.01 10.50
C LEU A 139 -7.75 7.33 10.09
N ILE A 140 -7.39 7.47 8.82
CA ILE A 140 -6.73 8.68 8.29
C ILE A 140 -7.61 9.92 8.51
N SER A 141 -8.92 9.81 8.25
CA SER A 141 -9.88 10.90 8.47
C SER A 141 -9.94 11.33 9.95
N LEU A 142 -9.94 10.36 10.87
CA LEU A 142 -9.95 10.61 12.32
C LEU A 142 -8.65 11.26 12.82
N ILE A 143 -7.51 10.88 12.24
CA ILE A 143 -6.19 11.41 12.62
C ILE A 143 -5.99 12.84 12.10
N THR A 144 -6.62 13.17 10.97
CA THR A 144 -6.58 14.50 10.35
C THR A 144 -7.57 15.49 10.99
N ASP A 145 -8.48 15.01 11.84
CA ASP A 145 -9.42 15.84 12.60
C ASP A 145 -8.68 16.63 13.69
N THR A 146 -8.31 17.87 13.35
CA THR A 146 -7.63 18.83 14.22
C THR A 146 -8.44 19.25 15.45
N LYS A 147 -9.72 18.88 15.54
CA LYS A 147 -10.63 19.16 16.67
C LYS A 147 -10.85 17.93 17.55
N LEU A 148 -10.13 16.82 17.34
CA LEU A 148 -10.11 15.72 18.30
C LEU A 148 -9.14 16.05 19.44
N SER A 149 -9.52 15.75 20.68
CA SER A 149 -8.67 16.02 21.85
C SER A 149 -7.25 15.50 21.67
N ASN A 150 -6.26 16.39 21.83
CA ASN A 150 -4.82 16.09 21.76
C ASN A 150 -4.41 14.89 22.63
N HIS A 151 -5.12 14.63 23.73
CA HIS A 151 -4.87 13.48 24.60
C HIS A 151 -5.33 12.14 23.98
N ILE A 152 -6.47 12.12 23.27
CA ILE A 152 -6.93 10.96 22.49
C ILE A 152 -5.95 10.70 21.36
N LEU A 153 -5.67 11.74 20.56
CA LEU A 153 -4.73 11.68 19.44
C LEU A 153 -3.37 11.13 19.89
N LYS A 154 -2.78 11.62 20.99
CA LYS A 154 -1.49 11.12 21.51
C LYS A 154 -1.48 9.63 21.86
N LYS A 155 -2.59 9.08 22.38
CA LYS A 155 -2.73 7.63 22.64
C LYS A 155 -2.90 6.85 21.33
N CYS A 156 -3.73 7.34 20.42
CA CYS A 156 -3.95 6.73 19.11
C CYS A 156 -2.65 6.70 18.27
N PHE A 157 -1.88 7.80 18.24
CA PHE A 157 -0.58 7.87 17.56
C PHE A 157 0.39 6.80 18.06
N ARG A 158 0.51 6.57 19.37
CA ARG A 158 1.37 5.49 19.89
C ARG A 158 0.96 4.13 19.34
N LYS A 159 -0.33 3.80 19.40
CA LYS A 159 -0.88 2.53 18.89
C LYS A 159 -0.68 2.39 17.38
N LEU A 160 -0.71 3.50 16.66
CA LEU A 160 -0.52 3.58 15.21
C LEU A 160 0.96 3.46 14.80
N GLU A 161 1.90 4.01 15.58
CA GLU A 161 3.34 3.75 15.40
C GLU A 161 3.65 2.26 15.59
N GLU A 162 3.06 1.62 16.62
CA GLU A 162 3.12 0.16 16.78
C GLU A 162 2.49 -0.58 15.58
N PHE A 163 1.37 -0.09 15.05
CA PHE A 163 0.72 -0.68 13.88
C PHE A 163 1.62 -0.63 12.63
N LYS A 164 2.21 0.52 12.30
CA LYS A 164 3.15 0.65 11.17
C LYS A 164 4.35 -0.30 11.32
N LYS A 165 4.92 -0.41 12.52
CA LYS A 165 5.99 -1.39 12.83
C LYS A 165 5.53 -2.82 12.59
N LYS A 166 4.33 -3.20 13.07
CA LYS A 166 3.77 -4.53 12.81
C LYS A 166 3.56 -4.79 11.32
N LEU A 167 3.07 -3.82 10.54
CA LEU A 167 2.90 -3.95 9.09
C LEU A 167 4.23 -4.19 8.36
N ILE A 168 5.28 -3.45 8.70
CA ILE A 168 6.63 -3.65 8.14
C ILE A 168 7.17 -5.05 8.51
N GLN A 169 6.99 -5.48 9.76
CA GLN A 169 7.42 -6.82 10.19
C GLN A 169 6.59 -7.94 9.54
N ILE A 170 5.30 -7.71 9.21
CA ILE A 170 4.49 -8.63 8.37
C ILE A 170 5.04 -8.72 6.95
N ILE A 171 5.53 -7.62 6.37
CA ILE A 171 6.20 -7.63 5.06
C ILE A 171 7.48 -8.46 5.13
N LEU A 172 8.40 -8.10 6.02
CA LEU A 172 9.73 -8.73 6.09
C LEU A 172 9.67 -10.24 6.36
N ARG A 173 8.74 -10.69 7.20
CA ARG A 173 8.62 -12.09 7.64
C ARG A 173 7.66 -12.93 6.80
N ASN A 174 7.15 -12.42 5.67
CA ASN A 174 6.14 -13.15 4.90
C ASN A 174 6.75 -14.32 4.10
N SER A 175 6.45 -15.55 4.52
CA SER A 175 6.84 -16.80 3.87
C SER A 175 5.64 -17.62 3.36
N ASN A 176 4.45 -17.01 3.27
CA ASN A 176 3.23 -17.71 2.86
C ASN A 176 3.20 -18.00 1.35
N VAL A 177 2.46 -19.03 0.93
CA VAL A 177 2.27 -19.34 -0.51
C VAL A 177 1.71 -18.15 -1.30
N ASN A 178 0.79 -17.39 -0.70
CA ASN A 178 0.20 -16.19 -1.31
C ASN A 178 1.00 -14.89 -0.99
N ARG A 179 2.33 -15.00 -0.76
CA ARG A 179 3.25 -13.91 -0.37
C ARG A 179 2.96 -12.61 -1.13
N PHE A 180 2.99 -12.64 -2.46
CA PHE A 180 2.85 -11.42 -3.27
C PHE A 180 1.53 -10.66 -3.07
N GLN A 181 0.40 -11.37 -2.93
CA GLN A 181 -0.90 -10.74 -2.67
C GLN A 181 -0.96 -10.13 -1.26
N ALA A 182 -0.40 -10.84 -0.27
CA ALA A 182 -0.28 -10.36 1.10
C ALA A 182 0.60 -9.10 1.20
N LEU A 183 1.76 -9.14 0.54
CA LEU A 183 2.70 -8.02 0.49
C LEU A 183 2.08 -6.80 -0.19
N HIS A 184 1.37 -6.99 -1.31
CA HIS A 184 0.65 -5.90 -1.98
C HIS A 184 -0.39 -5.25 -1.07
N ALA A 185 -1.19 -6.05 -0.35
CA ALA A 185 -2.20 -5.57 0.60
C ALA A 185 -1.61 -4.68 1.71
N VAL A 186 -0.53 -5.14 2.33
CA VAL A 186 0.14 -4.41 3.41
C VAL A 186 0.88 -3.19 2.88
N SER A 187 1.53 -3.30 1.73
CA SER A 187 2.23 -2.19 1.07
C SER A 187 1.27 -1.06 0.70
N HIS A 188 0.12 -1.39 0.10
CA HIS A 188 -0.92 -0.41 -0.21
C HIS A 188 -1.41 0.31 1.06
N THR A 189 -1.59 -0.42 2.17
CA THR A 189 -1.97 0.19 3.46
C THR A 189 -0.90 1.14 3.99
N LEU A 190 0.38 0.76 3.93
CA LEU A 190 1.48 1.65 4.33
C LEU A 190 1.56 2.90 3.44
N VAL A 191 1.36 2.78 2.13
CA VAL A 191 1.30 3.93 1.21
C VAL A 191 0.12 4.84 1.55
N LEU A 192 -1.07 4.30 1.82
CA LEU A 192 -2.24 5.10 2.24
C LEU A 192 -1.97 5.87 3.53
N LEU A 193 -1.37 5.22 4.55
CA LEU A 193 -0.98 5.89 5.79
C LEU A 193 0.08 6.98 5.53
N GLY A 194 1.08 6.69 4.70
CA GLY A 194 2.16 7.64 4.39
C GLY A 194 1.76 8.81 3.49
N ARG A 195 0.60 8.75 2.82
CA ARG A 195 -0.01 9.90 2.13
C ARG A 195 -0.60 10.93 3.10
N ASN A 196 -0.77 10.60 4.38
CA ASN A 196 -1.19 11.56 5.39
C ASN A 196 0.02 12.26 5.99
N ASP A 197 0.10 13.58 5.86
CA ASP A 197 1.28 14.37 6.27
C ASP A 197 1.68 14.20 7.74
N ILE A 198 0.72 13.92 8.63
CA ILE A 198 0.98 13.70 10.07
C ILE A 198 1.69 12.37 10.32
N LEU A 199 1.39 11.33 9.54
CA LEU A 199 1.95 9.98 9.68
C LEU A 199 3.17 9.73 8.80
N ARG A 200 3.33 10.55 7.77
CA ARG A 200 4.31 10.44 6.71
C ARG A 200 5.74 10.44 7.23
N ASN A 201 6.14 11.47 7.96
CA ASN A 201 7.52 11.62 8.41
C ASN A 201 7.95 10.46 9.31
N SER A 202 7.10 10.03 10.25
CA SER A 202 7.39 8.88 11.12
C SER A 202 7.30 7.52 10.42
N LEU A 203 6.60 7.41 9.28
CA LEU A 203 6.67 6.21 8.43
C LEU A 203 7.96 6.20 7.59
N ILE A 204 8.36 7.33 7.01
CA ILE A 204 9.60 7.42 6.23
C ILE A 204 10.82 7.16 7.14
N SER A 205 10.89 7.79 8.31
CA SER A 205 11.91 7.53 9.35
C SER A 205 12.03 6.02 9.68
N LEU A 206 10.89 5.35 9.88
CA LEU A 206 10.84 3.91 10.16
C LEU A 206 11.32 3.05 8.96
N LEU A 207 10.91 3.39 7.73
CA LEU A 207 11.35 2.68 6.52
C LEU A 207 12.85 2.83 6.27
N LEU A 208 13.40 4.04 6.48
CA LEU A 208 14.84 4.28 6.39
C LEU A 208 15.61 3.43 7.41
N SER A 209 15.15 3.40 8.66
CA SER A 209 15.79 2.61 9.72
C SER A 209 15.84 1.12 9.38
N GLU A 210 14.72 0.53 8.94
CA GLU A 210 14.61 -0.90 8.60
C GLU A 210 15.42 -1.26 7.32
N ILE A 211 15.39 -0.41 6.28
CA ILE A 211 16.18 -0.64 5.05
C ILE A 211 17.69 -0.51 5.33
N ARG A 212 18.10 0.47 6.16
CA ARG A 212 19.50 0.61 6.59
C ARG A 212 19.95 -0.61 7.39
N GLN A 213 19.15 -1.04 8.38
CA GLN A 213 19.47 -2.20 9.20
C GLN A 213 19.63 -3.45 8.34
N PHE A 214 18.78 -3.65 7.34
CA PHE A 214 18.93 -4.74 6.37
C PHE A 214 20.22 -4.62 5.54
N ALA A 215 20.56 -3.42 5.06
CA ALA A 215 21.81 -3.20 4.32
C ALA A 215 23.07 -3.51 5.15
N GLU A 216 23.06 -3.14 6.43
CA GLU A 216 24.15 -3.47 7.36
C GLU A 216 24.23 -4.98 7.65
N GLN A 217 23.09 -5.65 7.81
CA GLN A 217 23.02 -7.12 7.95
C GLN A 217 23.54 -7.84 6.71
N LEU A 218 23.16 -7.37 5.51
CA LEU A 218 23.58 -7.96 4.24
C LEU A 218 25.09 -7.76 4.01
N LEU A 219 25.64 -6.58 4.35
CA LEU A 219 27.07 -6.32 4.29
C LEU A 219 27.86 -7.19 5.27
N GLN A 220 27.37 -7.36 6.51
CA GLN A 220 27.98 -8.27 7.47
C GLN A 220 27.97 -9.72 6.97
N ALA A 221 26.85 -10.19 6.41
CA ALA A 221 26.74 -11.54 5.85
C ALA A 221 27.71 -11.77 4.68
N HIS A 222 27.81 -10.80 3.76
CA HIS A 222 28.78 -10.82 2.66
C HIS A 222 30.23 -10.88 3.17
N GLN A 223 30.61 -10.03 4.14
CA GLN A 223 31.97 -9.96 4.68
C GLN A 223 32.45 -11.28 5.35
N ILE A 224 31.53 -12.06 5.91
CA ILE A 224 31.85 -13.34 6.57
C ILE A 224 31.48 -14.57 5.71
N GLN A 225 31.07 -14.36 4.45
CA GLN A 225 30.57 -15.39 3.53
C GLN A 225 29.43 -16.25 4.12
N ALA A 226 28.54 -15.64 4.92
CA ALA A 226 27.40 -16.32 5.51
C ALA A 226 26.24 -16.49 4.52
N ILE A 227 25.43 -17.54 4.75
CA ILE A 227 24.16 -17.74 4.05
C ILE A 227 23.17 -16.66 4.53
N TYR A 228 22.59 -15.92 3.60
CA TYR A 228 21.50 -14.96 3.85
C TYR A 228 20.12 -15.59 3.59
N ASP A 229 19.08 -15.06 4.26
CA ASP A 229 17.70 -15.48 3.99
C ASP A 229 17.20 -14.83 2.70
N ILE A 230 17.06 -15.66 1.65
CA ILE A 230 16.52 -15.25 0.34
C ILE A 230 15.11 -14.65 0.51
N THR A 231 14.29 -15.18 1.41
CA THR A 231 12.93 -14.66 1.67
C THR A 231 12.98 -13.24 2.21
N GLN A 232 13.90 -12.97 3.16
CA GLN A 232 14.09 -11.64 3.72
C GLN A 232 14.62 -10.65 2.66
N TYR A 233 15.56 -11.11 1.81
CA TYR A 233 16.07 -10.33 0.68
C TYR A 233 14.96 -10.00 -0.34
N GLU A 234 14.12 -10.95 -0.72
CA GLU A 234 12.97 -10.68 -1.60
C GLU A 234 11.91 -9.77 -0.94
N ASN A 235 11.77 -9.81 0.39
CA ASN A 235 10.80 -9.02 1.14
C ASN A 235 11.27 -7.59 1.45
N ILE A 236 12.52 -7.21 1.20
CA ILE A 236 12.97 -5.82 1.37
C ILE A 236 12.46 -4.89 0.26
N PHE A 237 12.32 -5.40 -0.97
CA PHE A 237 11.97 -4.59 -2.13
C PHE A 237 10.61 -3.87 -2.03
N PRO A 238 9.54 -4.48 -1.47
CA PRO A 238 8.33 -3.75 -1.12
C PRO A 238 8.58 -2.53 -0.23
N LEU A 239 9.46 -2.61 0.78
CA LEU A 239 9.79 -1.45 1.63
C LEU A 239 10.51 -0.36 0.84
N CYS A 240 11.46 -0.73 -0.02
CA CYS A 240 12.14 0.21 -0.92
C CYS A 240 11.14 0.92 -1.85
N MET A 241 10.19 0.19 -2.42
CA MET A 241 9.13 0.75 -3.28
C MET A 241 8.17 1.68 -2.53
N ILE A 242 7.78 1.33 -1.29
CA ILE A 242 6.95 2.21 -0.45
C ILE A 242 7.73 3.49 -0.13
N LEU A 243 8.99 3.37 0.32
CA LEU A 243 9.85 4.51 0.62
C LEU A 243 9.97 5.44 -0.60
N GLU A 244 10.27 4.90 -1.77
CA GLU A 244 10.40 5.68 -3.00
C GLU A 244 9.10 6.43 -3.36
N GLN A 245 7.94 5.77 -3.31
CA GLN A 245 6.65 6.45 -3.53
C GLN A 245 6.40 7.56 -2.51
N LEU A 246 6.74 7.33 -1.23
CA LEU A 246 6.55 8.32 -0.16
C LEU A 246 7.55 9.49 -0.23
N LEU A 247 8.71 9.32 -0.85
CA LEU A 247 9.64 10.42 -1.15
C LEU A 247 9.17 11.21 -2.38
N GLN A 248 8.81 10.52 -3.48
CA GLN A 248 8.36 11.15 -4.73
C GLN A 248 7.12 12.03 -4.55
N ASN A 249 6.09 11.55 -3.85
CA ASN A 249 4.83 12.28 -3.60
C ASN A 249 5.00 13.57 -2.76
N GLY A 250 6.21 13.93 -2.32
CA GLY A 250 6.48 15.14 -1.51
C GLY A 250 6.78 16.34 -2.39
N THR A 251 7.55 16.07 -3.44
CA THR A 251 8.03 17.03 -4.42
C THR A 251 6.89 17.78 -5.14
N GLU A 252 5.70 17.18 -5.22
CA GLU A 252 4.56 17.75 -5.95
C GLU A 252 3.58 18.56 -5.08
N ALA A 253 3.55 18.36 -3.75
CA ALA A 253 2.45 18.82 -2.90
C ALA A 253 2.82 19.88 -1.84
N SER A 254 4.09 19.98 -1.43
CA SER A 254 4.49 20.78 -0.25
C SER A 254 5.35 22.00 -0.58
N ASN A 255 4.71 23.11 -0.99
CA ASN A 255 5.30 24.46 -0.92
C ASN A 255 5.13 25.13 0.46
N VAL A 256 4.79 24.35 1.50
CA VAL A 256 4.65 24.84 2.88
C VAL A 256 5.83 24.36 3.71
N SER A 257 6.82 25.25 3.84
CA SER A 257 7.76 25.34 4.96
C SER A 257 8.24 24.02 5.57
N SER A 258 9.24 23.39 4.91
CA SER A 258 10.24 22.48 5.51
C SER A 258 9.82 21.86 6.86
N LEU A 259 8.84 20.94 6.82
CA LEU A 259 8.29 20.37 8.04
C LEU A 259 9.31 19.42 8.67
N ASP A 260 9.95 19.91 9.73
CA ASP A 260 10.99 19.28 10.57
C ASP A 260 11.11 17.77 10.31
N TYR A 261 11.94 17.44 9.31
CA TYR A 261 12.23 16.06 8.98
C TYR A 261 12.97 15.48 10.19
N ASP A 262 12.78 14.19 10.48
CA ASP A 262 13.62 13.45 11.41
C ASP A 262 15.04 13.32 10.79
N GLY A 263 15.75 14.45 10.78
CA GLY A 263 17.01 14.65 10.07
C GLY A 263 18.09 13.74 10.65
N GLU A 264 17.91 13.30 11.90
CA GLU A 264 18.72 12.27 12.52
C GLU A 264 18.63 10.95 11.73
N GLU A 265 17.43 10.43 11.43
CA GLU A 265 17.28 9.20 10.64
C GLU A 265 17.70 9.38 9.17
N LYS A 266 17.53 10.57 8.57
CA LYS A 266 18.11 10.88 7.23
C LYS A 266 19.64 10.82 7.25
N VAL A 267 20.27 11.54 8.18
CA VAL A 267 21.74 11.60 8.32
C VAL A 267 22.29 10.23 8.68
N LYS A 268 21.59 9.48 9.53
CA LYS A 268 21.88 8.07 9.80
C LYS A 268 21.86 7.27 8.49
N PHE A 269 20.75 7.22 7.76
CA PHE A 269 20.61 6.42 6.53
C PHE A 269 21.73 6.70 5.52
N LEU A 270 22.07 7.97 5.30
CA LEU A 270 23.10 8.39 4.35
C LEU A 270 24.54 8.12 4.85
N LYS A 271 24.76 7.98 6.17
CA LYS A 271 26.10 7.78 6.73
C LYS A 271 26.71 6.45 6.28
N ASN A 272 27.84 6.56 5.58
CA ASN A 272 28.61 5.46 4.97
C ASN A 272 27.86 4.71 3.84
N LEU A 273 26.76 5.26 3.33
CA LEU A 273 25.90 4.56 2.37
C LEU A 273 26.61 4.25 1.05
N ASP A 274 27.45 5.16 0.54
CA ASP A 274 28.23 4.94 -0.68
C ASP A 274 29.21 3.76 -0.55
N GLN A 275 29.78 3.56 0.64
CA GLN A 275 30.67 2.43 0.93
C GLN A 275 29.88 1.12 1.01
N ILE A 276 28.68 1.14 1.60
CA ILE A 276 27.76 -0.02 1.63
C ILE A 276 27.35 -0.40 0.19
N ILE A 277 26.96 0.58 -0.62
CA ILE A 277 26.58 0.40 -2.03
C ILE A 277 27.73 -0.22 -2.82
N LEU A 278 28.96 0.28 -2.66
CA LEU A 278 30.15 -0.22 -3.34
C LEU A 278 30.46 -1.69 -3.01
N TYR A 279 30.41 -2.08 -1.73
CA TYR A 279 30.66 -3.48 -1.36
C TYR A 279 29.53 -4.42 -1.78
N LEU A 280 28.28 -3.97 -1.75
CA LEU A 280 27.13 -4.80 -2.11
C LEU A 280 26.86 -4.85 -3.62
N SER A 281 27.44 -3.97 -4.44
CA SER A 281 27.05 -3.84 -5.86
C SER A 281 27.35 -5.07 -6.71
N ASP A 282 28.40 -5.82 -6.41
CA ASP A 282 28.81 -6.98 -7.22
C ASP A 282 27.91 -8.20 -7.00
N GLU A 283 27.48 -8.46 -5.75
CA GLU A 283 26.61 -9.61 -5.41
C GLU A 283 25.12 -9.24 -5.37
N PHE A 284 24.79 -8.00 -4.97
CA PHE A 284 23.41 -7.53 -4.77
C PHE A 284 23.09 -6.24 -5.57
N PRO A 285 23.37 -6.20 -6.89
CA PRO A 285 23.26 -4.99 -7.71
C PRO A 285 21.87 -4.33 -7.68
N LEU A 286 20.81 -5.15 -7.61
CA LEU A 286 19.44 -4.64 -7.53
C LEU A 286 19.18 -3.90 -6.21
N PHE A 287 19.67 -4.42 -5.08
CA PHE A 287 19.51 -3.76 -3.79
C PHE A 287 20.36 -2.50 -3.68
N SER A 288 21.62 -2.54 -4.15
CA SER A 288 22.48 -1.36 -4.26
C SER A 288 21.85 -0.24 -5.12
N LEU A 289 21.15 -0.59 -6.21
CA LEU A 289 20.41 0.38 -7.02
C LEU A 289 19.25 1.04 -6.25
N TYR A 290 18.52 0.31 -5.42
CA TYR A 290 17.48 0.89 -4.56
C TYR A 290 18.05 1.81 -3.48
N LEU A 291 19.16 1.42 -2.84
CA LEU A 291 19.86 2.29 -1.88
C LEU A 291 20.33 3.60 -2.52
N TRP A 292 20.89 3.52 -3.73
CA TRP A 292 21.30 4.70 -4.51
C TRP A 292 20.11 5.58 -4.91
N ARG A 293 19.00 5.00 -5.41
CA ARG A 293 17.78 5.77 -5.73
C ARG A 293 17.22 6.47 -4.49
N ALA A 294 17.18 5.78 -3.35
CA ALA A 294 16.75 6.37 -2.08
C ALA A 294 17.69 7.53 -1.66
N SER A 295 19.01 7.39 -1.81
CA SER A 295 19.95 8.48 -1.47
C SER A 295 19.77 9.70 -2.38
N VAL A 296 19.55 9.50 -3.69
CA VAL A 296 19.25 10.57 -4.63
C VAL A 296 17.95 11.30 -4.26
N LEU A 297 16.86 10.58 -3.98
CA LEU A 297 15.57 11.17 -3.59
C LEU A 297 15.65 11.91 -2.23
N LEU A 298 16.41 11.38 -1.28
CA LEU A 298 16.68 12.06 -0.02
C LEU A 298 17.51 13.32 -0.21
N ASN A 299 18.47 13.35 -1.14
CA ASN A 299 19.33 14.51 -1.37
C ASN A 299 18.67 15.57 -2.28
N SER A 300 17.81 15.17 -3.23
CA SER A 300 17.06 16.13 -4.07
C SER A 300 16.11 17.01 -3.25
N SER A 301 15.63 16.55 -2.08
CA SER A 301 14.84 17.35 -1.14
C SER A 301 15.60 18.54 -0.50
N GLN A 302 16.89 18.72 -0.80
CA GLN A 302 17.70 19.87 -0.36
C GLN A 302 18.00 20.88 -1.46
N ILE A 303 17.59 20.63 -2.71
CA ILE A 303 17.88 21.51 -3.85
C ILE A 303 16.67 22.43 -4.12
N GLN A 304 16.41 23.36 -3.20
CA GLN A 304 15.49 24.49 -3.34
C GLN A 304 15.98 25.68 -2.51
#